data_AF-A0A945DY26-F1
#
_entry.id   AF-A0A945DY26-F1
#
_cell.length_a   1.000
_cell.length_b   1.000
_cell.length_c   1.000
_cell.angle_alpha   90.00
_cell.angle_beta   90.00
_cell.angle_gamma   90.00
#
_symmetry.space_group_name_H-M   'P 1'
#
loop_
_entity.id
_entity.type
_entity.pdbx_description
1 polymer ?
#
loop_
_entity_poly.entity_id
_entity_poly.type
_entity_poly.pdbx_seq_one_letter_code
_entity_poly.pdbx_strand_id
1 'polypeptide(L)' 'DEFGNKEFANKINQLGKDGWQLVDVESSMKDGTTSKRIYFFKRKN' A
#
# COMPACT_ATOMS: atom_id res chain seq x y z
N ASP A 1 -15.27 -3.79 -3.39
CA ASP A 1 -15.52 -3.66 -1.95
C ASP A 1 -14.90 -2.36 -1.47
N GLU A 2 -15.72 -1.39 -1.07
CA GLU A 2 -15.26 -0.11 -0.50
C GLU A 2 -14.66 -0.27 0.92
N PHE A 3 -15.08 -1.30 1.65
CA PHE A 3 -14.70 -1.53 3.05
C PHE A 3 -13.24 -2.00 3.15
N GLY A 4 -12.86 -3.00 2.34
CA GLY A 4 -11.47 -3.45 2.22
C GLY A 4 -10.51 -2.34 1.76
N ASN A 5 -11.00 -1.36 1.00
CA ASN A 5 -10.18 -0.23 0.54
C ASN A 5 -9.95 0.81 1.65
N LYS A 6 -10.95 1.06 2.51
CA LYS A 6 -10.81 1.95 3.68
C LYS A 6 -9.88 1.39 4.74
N GLU A 7 -10.00 0.11 5.08
CA GLU A 7 -9.08 -0.52 6.04
C GLU A 7 -7.64 -0.53 5.54
N PHE A 8 -7.45 -0.78 4.24
CA PHE A 8 -6.15 -0.71 3.61
C PHE A 8 -5.56 0.71 3.68
N ALA A 9 -6.33 1.73 3.30
CA ALA A 9 -5.91 3.12 3.40
C ALA A 9 -5.54 3.52 4.83
N ASN A 10 -6.31 3.07 5.83
CA ASN A 10 -6.02 3.33 7.24
C ASN A 10 -4.68 2.73 7.68
N LYS A 11 -4.34 1.51 7.23
CA LYS A 11 -3.05 0.88 7.53
C LYS A 11 -1.88 1.66 6.92
N ILE A 12 -2.01 2.09 5.65
CA ILE A 12 -0.99 2.90 4.98
C ILE A 12 -0.79 4.23 5.71
N ASN A 13 -1.88 4.88 6.13
CA ASN A 13 -1.81 6.12 6.90
C ASN A 13 -1.16 5.92 8.28
N GLN A 14 -1.43 4.80 8.95
CA GLN A 14 -0.81 4.49 10.24
C GLN A 14 0.70 4.29 10.10
N LEU A 15 1.16 3.61 9.05
CA LEU A 15 2.59 3.49 8.76
C LEU A 15 3.26 4.88 8.63
N GLY A 16 2.60 5.82 7.96
CA GLY A 16 3.04 7.22 7.88
C GLY A 16 3.23 7.89 9.24
N LYS A 17 2.27 7.68 10.16
CA LYS A 17 2.33 8.20 11.54
C LYS A 17 3.43 7.55 12.37
N ASP A 18 3.71 6.28 12.12
CA ASP A 18 4.74 5.49 12.81
C ASP A 18 6.17 5.76 12.28
N GLY A 19 6.32 6.78 11.42
CA GLY A 19 7.60 7.20 10.86
C GLY A 19 8.04 6.42 9.62
N TRP A 20 7.16 5.62 9.02
CA TRP A 20 7.44 5.01 7.72
C TRP A 20 7.11 5.97 6.59
N GLN A 21 7.98 6.00 5.59
CA GLN A 21 7.81 6.75 4.36
C GLN A 21 7.61 5.77 3.22
N LEU A 22 6.51 5.93 2.48
CA LEU A 22 6.30 5.24 1.20
C LEU A 22 7.36 5.71 0.21
N VAL A 23 8.06 4.78 -0.43
CA VAL A 23 9.14 5.08 -1.39
C VAL A 23 8.85 4.58 -2.79
N ASP A 24 8.07 3.51 -2.92
CA ASP A 24 7.76 2.94 -4.23
C ASP A 24 6.44 2.16 -4.20
N VAL A 25 5.82 2.03 -5.38
CA VAL A 25 4.60 1.26 -5.59
C VAL A 25 4.71 0.50 -6.91
N GLU A 26 4.83 -0.82 -6.83
CA GLU A 26 4.81 -1.69 -7.99
C GLU A 26 3.40 -2.19 -8.25
N SER A 27 2.97 -2.11 -9.51
CA SER A 27 1.70 -2.70 -9.97
C SER A 27 2.00 -3.79 -10.98
N SER A 28 1.54 -5.01 -10.71
CA SER A 28 1.60 -6.12 -11.67
C SER A 28 0.18 -6.56 -12.02
N MET A 29 -0.08 -6.66 -13.32
CA MET A 29 -1.25 -7.34 -13.84
C MET A 29 -0.82 -8.76 -14.19
N LYS A 30 -1.40 -9.76 -13.52
CA LYS A 30 -1.25 -11.16 -13.90
C LYS A 30 -2.43 -11.51 -14.80
N ASP A 31 -2.17 -12.20 -15.91
CA ASP A 31 -3.13 -12.57 -16.96
C ASP A 31 -4.57 -12.74 -16.44
N GLY A 32 -5.49 -11.91 -16.98
CA GLY A 32 -6.88 -11.79 -16.53
C GLY A 32 -7.20 -10.47 -15.83
N THR A 33 -8.23 -10.45 -14.97
CA THR A 33 -8.74 -9.27 -14.24
C THR A 33 -8.05 -9.00 -12.90
N THR A 34 -7.03 -9.80 -12.54
CA THR A 34 -6.41 -9.71 -11.21
C THR A 34 -5.24 -8.72 -11.24
N SER A 35 -5.43 -7.57 -10.60
CA SER A 35 -4.36 -6.60 -10.35
C SER A 35 -3.74 -6.79 -8.97
N LYS A 36 -2.41 -6.89 -8.89
CA LYS A 36 -1.65 -6.87 -7.64
C LYS A 36 -0.88 -5.56 -7.52
N ARG A 37 -0.93 -4.93 -6.34
CA ARG A 37 -0.10 -3.77 -5.99
C ARG A 37 0.77 -4.08 -4.79
N ILE A 38 2.04 -3.69 -4.83
CA ILE A 38 3.02 -3.85 -3.77
C ILE A 38 3.51 -2.45 -3.39
N TYR A 39 3.52 -2.15 -2.10
CA TYR A 39 3.88 -0.83 -1.57
C TYR A 39 5.14 -0.97 -0.72
N PHE A 40 6.19 -0.24 -1.05
CA PHE A 40 7.49 -0.30 -0.38
C PHE A 40 7.65 0.89 0.55
N PHE A 41 8.08 0.63 1.79
CA PHE A 41 8.27 1.64 2.82
C PHE A 41 9.70 1.60 3.36
N LYS A 42 10.24 2.77 3.69
CA LYS A 42 11.47 2.93 4.48
C LYS A 42 11.17 3.64 5.79
N ARG A 43 11.88 3.31 6.86
CA ARG A 43 11.77 4.05 8.13
C ARG A 43 12.52 5.38 8.00
N LYS A 44 11.90 6.49 8.39
CA LYS A 44 12.62 7.74 8.62
C LYS A 44 13.38 7.56 9.93
N ASN A 45 14.71 7.67 9.87
CA ASN A 45 15.56 7.74 11.06
C ASN A 45 15.20 8.95 11.91
#